data_AF-H9FFV4-F1
#
_entry.id   AF-H9FFV4-F1
#
_cell.length_a   1.000
_cell.length_b   1.000
_cell.length_c   1.000
_cell.angle_alpha   90.00
_cell.angle_beta   90.00
_cell.angle_gamma   90.00
#
_symmetry.space_group_name_H-M   'P 1'
#
loop_
_entity.id
_entity.type
_entity.pdbx_description
1 polymer ?
#
loop_
_entity_poly.entity_id
_entity_poly.type
_entity_poly.pdbx_seq_one_letter_code
_entity_poly.pdbx_strand_id
1 'polypeptide(L)'
;IKLTKDGNVLLQEMQIQHPTASLIAKVATAQDDVTGDGTTSNVLIIGELLKQADLYISEGLHPRIITEGFEAAKIKALEVLEEVKVTKEMKRKILLDVARTSLRTKVHAELADVLTEAVVDSVLAVRRPGYPIDLFMVEIMEMKHKLGTDTKLIQGLVLDHGSR
;
A
#
# COMPACT_ATOMS: atom_id res chain seq x y z
N ILE A 1 -0.92 -20.95 11.21
CA ILE A 1 -0.72 -19.64 11.89
C ILE A 1 -0.22 -18.68 10.81
N LYS A 2 -0.93 -17.57 10.59
CA LYS A 2 -0.53 -16.54 9.61
C LYS A 2 0.03 -15.35 10.38
N LEU A 3 1.10 -14.74 9.88
CA LEU A 3 1.67 -13.51 10.42
C LEU A 3 1.62 -12.46 9.32
N THR A 4 0.93 -11.35 9.56
CA THR A 4 0.85 -10.24 8.60
C THR A 4 0.77 -8.91 9.36
N LYS A 5 1.37 -7.89 8.77
CA LYS A 5 1.18 -6.49 9.18
C LYS A 5 0.31 -5.71 8.18
N ASP A 6 -0.11 -6.36 7.10
CA ASP A 6 -0.87 -5.72 6.05
C ASP A 6 -2.35 -5.60 6.44
N GLY A 7 -2.88 -4.38 6.41
CA GLY A 7 -4.26 -4.11 6.73
C GLY A 7 -5.25 -4.83 5.82
N ASN A 8 -4.97 -4.96 4.52
CA ASN A 8 -5.89 -5.63 3.60
C ASN A 8 -6.00 -7.13 3.91
N VAL A 9 -4.85 -7.80 4.10
CA VAL A 9 -4.80 -9.22 4.46
C VAL A 9 -5.50 -9.47 5.80
N LEU A 10 -5.30 -8.61 6.79
CA LEU A 10 -6.01 -8.70 8.07
C LEU A 10 -7.53 -8.60 7.89
N LEU A 11 -8.00 -7.62 7.12
CA LEU A 11 -9.42 -7.36 6.94
C LEU A 11 -10.13 -8.47 6.13
N GLN A 12 -9.42 -9.14 5.22
CA GLN A 12 -9.96 -10.29 4.47
C GLN A 12 -9.99 -11.58 5.30
N GLU A 13 -8.98 -11.80 6.14
CA GLU A 13 -8.87 -13.02 6.97
C GLU A 13 -9.71 -12.96 8.24
N MET A 14 -9.99 -11.76 8.75
CA MET A 14 -10.84 -11.57 9.91
C MET A 14 -12.31 -11.86 9.58
N GLN A 15 -12.98 -12.63 10.43
CA GLN A 15 -14.42 -12.86 10.35
C GLN A 15 -15.18 -11.63 10.89
N ILE A 16 -15.36 -10.62 10.05
CA ILE A 16 -16.07 -9.38 10.40
C ILE A 16 -17.58 -9.65 10.41
N GLN A 17 -18.19 -9.57 11.59
CA GLN A 17 -19.64 -9.73 11.75
C GLN A 17 -20.43 -8.43 11.54
N HIS A 18 -19.82 -7.28 11.85
CA HIS A 18 -20.50 -5.99 11.79
C HIS A 18 -20.58 -5.46 10.34
N PRO A 19 -21.78 -5.15 9.81
CA PRO A 19 -21.95 -4.80 8.40
C PRO A 19 -21.20 -3.52 8.00
N THR A 20 -21.15 -2.50 8.87
CA THR A 20 -20.38 -1.27 8.59
C THR A 20 -18.88 -1.53 8.53
N ALA A 21 -18.38 -2.47 9.34
CA ALA A 21 -16.96 -2.82 9.31
C ALA A 21 -16.61 -3.60 8.02
N SER A 22 -17.55 -4.40 7.50
CA SER A 22 -17.39 -5.05 6.19
C SER A 22 -17.31 -4.04 5.04
N LEU A 23 -18.10 -2.94 5.10
CA LEU A 23 -18.01 -1.87 4.11
C LEU A 23 -16.66 -1.13 4.18
N ILE A 24 -16.17 -0.83 5.38
CA ILE A 24 -14.84 -0.22 5.56
C ILE A 24 -13.74 -1.15 5.05
N ALA A 25 -13.86 -2.46 5.29
CA ALA A 25 -12.92 -3.46 4.78
C ALA A 25 -12.85 -3.44 3.24
N LYS A 26 -14.00 -3.34 2.55
CA LYS A 26 -14.03 -3.24 1.09
C LYS A 26 -13.34 -1.98 0.56
N VAL A 27 -13.41 -0.87 1.27
CA VAL A 27 -12.69 0.36 0.91
C VAL A 27 -11.17 0.17 1.05
N ALA A 28 -10.72 -0.53 2.10
CA ALA A 28 -9.31 -0.87 2.26
C ALA A 28 -8.80 -1.79 1.15
N THR A 29 -9.61 -2.78 0.72
CA THR A 29 -9.27 -3.63 -0.43
C THR A 29 -9.18 -2.83 -1.73
N ALA A 30 -10.13 -1.92 -2.00
CA ALA A 30 -10.06 -1.08 -3.18
C ALA A 30 -8.81 -0.17 -3.20
N GLN A 31 -8.36 0.30 -2.03
CA GLN A 31 -7.10 1.06 -1.91
C GLN A 31 -5.89 0.18 -2.21
N ASP A 32 -5.89 -1.06 -1.72
CA ASP A 32 -4.84 -2.04 -1.96
C ASP A 32 -4.72 -2.39 -3.45
N ASP A 33 -5.84 -2.61 -4.13
CA ASP A 33 -5.86 -2.97 -5.55
C ASP A 33 -5.24 -1.87 -6.44
N VAL A 34 -5.39 -0.60 -6.07
CA VAL A 34 -4.86 0.54 -6.85
C VAL A 34 -3.43 0.89 -6.47
N THR A 35 -3.10 0.85 -5.17
CA THR A 35 -1.83 1.39 -4.65
C THR A 35 -0.93 0.38 -3.94
N GLY A 36 -1.49 -0.70 -3.40
CA GLY A 36 -0.77 -1.74 -2.65
C GLY A 36 -0.21 -1.31 -1.29
N ASP A 37 -0.54 -0.11 -0.82
CA ASP A 37 -0.09 0.43 0.48
C ASP A 37 -1.13 1.43 1.05
N GLY A 38 -0.97 1.82 2.32
CA GLY A 38 -1.82 2.82 2.95
C GLY A 38 -3.20 2.33 3.39
N THR A 39 -3.46 1.02 3.31
CA THR A 39 -4.73 0.40 3.71
C THR A 39 -5.07 0.65 5.17
N THR A 40 -4.08 0.53 6.07
CA THR A 40 -4.23 0.84 7.49
C THR A 40 -4.49 2.33 7.73
N SER A 41 -3.74 3.22 7.08
CA SER A 41 -3.90 4.67 7.23
C SER A 41 -5.28 5.14 6.80
N ASN A 42 -5.81 4.57 5.71
CA ASN A 42 -7.15 4.90 5.22
C ASN A 42 -8.24 4.55 6.24
N VAL A 43 -8.15 3.36 6.86
CA VAL A 43 -9.09 2.93 7.90
C VAL A 43 -9.02 3.85 9.14
N LEU A 44 -7.82 4.25 9.55
CA LEU A 44 -7.63 5.16 10.68
C LEU A 44 -8.24 6.55 10.41
N ILE A 45 -8.04 7.09 9.20
CA ILE A 45 -8.62 8.38 8.80
C ILE A 45 -10.15 8.31 8.81
N ILE A 46 -10.74 7.25 8.25
CA ILE A 46 -12.20 7.05 8.27
C ILE A 46 -12.72 7.01 9.72
N GLY A 47 -12.03 6.27 10.59
CA GLY A 47 -12.40 6.17 12.01
C GLY A 47 -12.40 7.52 12.72
N GLU A 48 -11.35 8.32 12.53
CA GLU A 48 -11.27 9.65 13.16
C GLU A 48 -12.26 10.63 12.55
N LEU A 49 -12.50 10.61 11.23
CA LEU A 49 -13.51 11.45 10.58
C LEU A 49 -14.92 11.17 11.12
N LEU A 50 -15.27 9.90 11.31
CA LEU A 50 -16.57 9.51 11.89
C LEU A 50 -16.68 9.96 13.35
N LYS A 51 -15.59 9.84 14.12
CA LYS A 51 -15.55 10.33 15.51
C LYS A 51 -15.76 11.84 15.60
N GLN A 52 -15.13 12.62 14.71
CA GLN A 52 -15.34 14.07 14.65
C GLN A 52 -16.78 14.42 14.22
N ALA A 53 -17.35 13.65 13.29
CA ALA A 53 -18.75 13.84 12.89
C ALA A 53 -19.72 13.56 14.06
N ASP A 54 -19.45 12.53 14.86
CA ASP A 54 -20.30 12.13 16.01
C ASP A 54 -20.40 13.23 17.08
N LEU A 55 -19.32 14.01 17.28
CA LEU A 55 -19.33 15.16 18.19
C LEU A 55 -20.36 16.22 17.77
N TYR A 56 -20.34 16.63 16.50
CA TYR A 56 -21.28 17.63 15.99
C TYR A 56 -22.72 17.11 15.90
N ILE A 57 -22.90 15.82 15.60
CA ILE A 57 -24.22 15.18 15.63
C ILE A 57 -24.79 15.20 17.05
N SER A 58 -23.94 14.93 18.05
CA SER A 58 -24.32 14.97 19.47
C SER A 58 -24.73 16.37 19.94
N GLU A 59 -24.17 17.42 19.34
CA GLU A 59 -24.56 18.83 19.56
C GLU A 59 -25.85 19.23 18.82
N GLY A 60 -26.42 18.33 18.01
CA GLY A 60 -27.69 18.55 17.29
C GLY A 60 -27.54 19.01 15.84
N LEU A 61 -26.33 18.96 15.27
CA LEU A 61 -26.12 19.29 13.86
C LEU A 61 -26.69 18.18 12.95
N HIS A 62 -27.41 18.59 11.91
CA HIS A 62 -27.97 17.62 10.95
C HIS A 62 -26.83 16.95 10.13
N PRO A 63 -26.76 15.60 10.05
CA PRO A 63 -25.66 14.89 9.38
C PRO A 63 -25.41 15.31 7.93
N ARG A 64 -26.45 15.76 7.23
CA ARG A 64 -26.35 16.28 5.85
C ARG A 64 -25.40 17.47 5.71
N ILE A 65 -25.35 18.35 6.72
CA ILE A 65 -24.47 19.52 6.70
C ILE A 65 -23.02 19.06 6.83
N ILE A 66 -22.76 18.03 7.65
CA ILE A 66 -21.42 17.45 7.84
C ILE A 66 -20.93 16.82 6.55
N THR A 67 -21.79 16.05 5.86
CA THR A 67 -21.40 15.41 4.59
C THR A 67 -21.12 16.44 3.49
N GLU A 68 -21.90 17.51 3.41
CA GLU A 68 -21.62 18.64 2.50
C GLU A 68 -20.31 19.36 2.86
N GLY A 69 -20.04 19.53 4.16
CA GLY A 69 -18.78 20.07 4.66
C GLY A 69 -17.57 19.21 4.31
N PHE A 70 -17.69 17.87 4.42
CA PHE A 70 -16.63 16.95 4.01
C PHE A 70 -16.37 16.98 2.51
N GLU A 71 -17.39 17.12 1.67
CA GLU A 71 -17.21 17.22 0.22
C GLU A 71 -16.48 18.51 -0.16
N ALA A 72 -16.84 19.64 0.45
CA ALA A 72 -16.13 20.91 0.27
C ALA A 72 -14.67 20.83 0.78
N ALA A 73 -14.46 20.23 1.95
CA ALA A 73 -13.13 20.04 2.52
C ALA A 73 -12.25 19.12 1.64
N LYS A 74 -12.83 18.07 1.05
CA LYS A 74 -12.13 17.17 0.12
C LYS A 74 -11.59 17.93 -1.09
N ILE A 75 -12.41 18.78 -1.71
CA ILE A 75 -11.98 19.60 -2.85
C ILE A 75 -10.80 20.48 -2.44
N LYS A 76 -10.91 21.17 -1.29
CA LYS A 76 -9.83 22.03 -0.82
C LYS A 76 -8.55 21.26 -0.45
N ALA A 77 -8.69 20.08 0.14
CA ALA A 77 -7.56 19.21 0.46
C ALA A 77 -6.83 18.74 -0.80
N LEU A 78 -7.56 18.44 -1.89
CA LEU A 78 -6.96 18.09 -3.18
C LEU A 78 -6.18 19.27 -3.77
N GLU A 79 -6.71 20.50 -3.67
CA GLU A 79 -5.97 21.70 -4.09
C GLU A 79 -4.65 21.86 -3.32
N VAL A 80 -4.68 21.66 -1.99
CA VAL A 80 -3.48 21.73 -1.16
C VAL A 80 -2.48 20.61 -1.50
N LEU A 81 -2.96 19.40 -1.79
CA LEU A 81 -2.08 18.31 -2.23
C LEU A 81 -1.37 18.63 -3.54
N GLU A 82 -2.04 19.34 -4.46
CA GLU A 82 -1.45 19.81 -5.70
C GLU A 82 -0.39 20.90 -5.49
N GLU A 83 -0.53 21.73 -4.46
CA GLU A 83 0.49 22.72 -4.06
C GLU A 83 1.69 22.09 -3.34
N VAL A 84 1.44 21.04 -2.54
CA VAL A 84 2.46 20.37 -1.72
C VAL A 84 3.26 19.34 -2.52
N LYS A 85 2.73 18.81 -3.63
CA LYS A 85 3.42 17.77 -4.41
C LYS A 85 4.78 18.29 -4.91
N VAL A 86 5.83 17.51 -4.65
CA VAL A 86 7.17 17.82 -5.14
C VAL A 86 7.44 16.97 -6.37
N THR A 87 7.46 17.59 -7.55
CA THR A 87 7.84 16.90 -8.79
C THR A 87 9.33 16.64 -8.78
N LYS A 88 9.70 15.35 -8.90
CA LYS A 88 11.10 14.93 -9.00
C LYS A 88 11.27 14.02 -10.21
N GLU A 89 12.41 14.14 -10.87
CA GLU A 89 12.82 13.15 -11.88
C GLU A 89 12.98 11.78 -11.20
N MET A 90 12.36 10.75 -11.77
CA MET A 90 12.38 9.38 -11.25
C MET A 90 13.75 8.71 -11.49
N LYS A 91 14.79 9.25 -10.83
CA LYS A 91 16.14 8.69 -10.78
C LYS A 91 16.17 7.49 -9.83
N ARG A 92 17.08 6.54 -10.09
CA ARG A 92 17.26 5.33 -9.27
C ARG A 92 17.33 5.63 -7.77
N LYS A 93 18.05 6.67 -7.36
CA LYS A 93 18.17 7.07 -5.95
C LYS A 93 16.81 7.36 -5.29
N ILE A 94 15.95 8.11 -5.98
CA ILE A 94 14.62 8.45 -5.45
C ILE A 94 13.74 7.19 -5.39
N LEU A 95 13.83 6.32 -6.39
CA LEU A 95 13.10 5.04 -6.39
C LEU A 95 13.54 4.12 -5.24
N LEU A 96 14.84 4.09 -4.92
CA LEU A 96 15.36 3.37 -3.75
C LEU A 96 14.79 3.94 -2.45
N ASP A 97 14.74 5.26 -2.31
CA ASP A 97 14.18 5.90 -1.10
C ASP A 97 12.67 5.64 -0.95
N VAL A 98 11.93 5.63 -2.07
CA VAL A 98 10.49 5.29 -2.10
C VAL A 98 10.26 3.83 -1.71
N ALA A 99 10.95 2.89 -2.36
CA ALA A 99 10.82 1.46 -2.08
C ALA A 99 11.20 1.13 -0.63
N ARG A 100 12.28 1.75 -0.12
CA ARG A 100 12.71 1.61 1.27
C ARG A 100 11.65 2.08 2.25
N THR A 101 10.96 3.19 1.95
CA THR A 101 9.91 3.74 2.81
C THR A 101 8.75 2.76 2.97
N SER A 102 8.27 2.17 1.86
CA SER A 102 7.20 1.17 1.90
C SER A 102 7.64 -0.15 2.52
N LEU A 103 8.86 -0.62 2.27
CA LEU A 103 9.34 -1.90 2.83
C LEU A 103 9.58 -1.84 4.35
N ARG A 104 10.03 -0.69 4.87
CA ARG A 104 10.31 -0.53 6.30
C ARG A 104 9.08 -0.61 7.20
N THR A 105 7.87 -0.37 6.68
CA THR A 105 6.64 -0.55 7.44
C THR A 105 6.28 -2.04 7.60
N LYS A 106 6.67 -2.88 6.64
CA LYS A 106 6.32 -4.30 6.59
C LYS A 106 7.38 -5.20 7.24
N VAL A 107 8.67 -4.99 6.95
CA VAL A 107 9.77 -5.87 7.40
C VAL A 107 10.82 -5.15 8.28
N HIS A 108 11.74 -5.91 8.86
CA HIS A 108 12.87 -5.34 9.60
C HIS A 108 13.78 -4.51 8.68
N ALA A 109 14.38 -3.45 9.22
CA ALA A 109 15.13 -2.46 8.43
C ALA A 109 16.28 -3.09 7.61
N GLU A 110 17.03 -4.03 8.19
CA GLU A 110 18.13 -4.72 7.51
C GLU A 110 17.64 -5.53 6.30
N LEU A 111 16.51 -6.24 6.45
CA LEU A 111 15.90 -6.98 5.36
C LEU A 111 15.29 -6.04 4.31
N ALA A 112 14.69 -4.93 4.74
CA ALA A 112 14.16 -3.91 3.84
C ALA A 112 15.25 -3.35 2.93
N ASP A 113 16.46 -3.10 3.45
CA ASP A 113 17.55 -2.54 2.65
C ASP A 113 18.04 -3.53 1.58
N VAL A 114 18.13 -4.83 1.87
CA VAL A 114 18.45 -5.87 0.87
C VAL A 114 17.36 -5.97 -0.21
N LEU A 115 16.09 -5.97 0.21
CA LEU A 115 14.94 -6.06 -0.72
C LEU A 115 14.80 -4.80 -1.58
N THR A 116 15.16 -3.63 -1.06
CA THR A 116 15.01 -2.34 -1.75
C THR A 116 15.76 -2.34 -3.08
N GLU A 117 17.01 -2.83 -3.09
CA GLU A 117 17.81 -2.88 -4.32
C GLU A 117 17.19 -3.84 -5.34
N ALA A 118 16.80 -5.04 -4.90
CA ALA A 118 16.18 -6.04 -5.76
C ALA A 118 14.85 -5.54 -6.37
N VAL A 119 14.00 -4.88 -5.59
CA VAL A 119 12.71 -4.34 -6.06
C VAL A 119 12.92 -3.27 -7.13
N VAL A 120 13.80 -2.30 -6.88
CA VAL A 120 14.04 -1.20 -7.83
C VAL A 120 14.66 -1.72 -9.12
N ASP A 121 15.62 -2.63 -9.04
CA ASP A 121 16.28 -3.18 -10.22
C ASP A 121 15.31 -4.07 -11.03
N SER A 122 14.40 -4.79 -10.38
CA SER A 122 13.33 -5.56 -11.05
C SER A 122 12.38 -4.66 -11.83
N VAL A 123 11.90 -3.57 -11.20
CA VAL A 123 10.97 -2.63 -11.84
C VAL A 123 11.65 -1.89 -12.99
N LEU A 124 12.93 -1.53 -12.84
CA LEU A 124 13.69 -0.89 -13.92
C LEU A 124 13.93 -1.83 -15.10
N ALA A 125 14.10 -3.13 -14.87
CA ALA A 125 14.27 -4.12 -15.94
C ALA A 125 12.98 -4.31 -16.77
N VAL A 126 11.82 -4.22 -16.14
CA VAL A 126 10.50 -4.39 -16.79
C VAL A 126 10.01 -3.10 -17.44
N ARG A 127 10.46 -1.94 -16.95
CA ARG A 127 10.02 -0.63 -17.45
C ARG A 127 10.37 -0.45 -18.93
N ARG A 128 9.34 -0.37 -19.77
CA ARG A 128 9.45 0.02 -21.18
C ARG A 128 8.94 1.45 -21.38
N PRO A 129 9.66 2.31 -22.11
CA PRO A 129 9.20 3.68 -22.36
C PRO A 129 7.89 3.64 -23.16
N GLY A 130 6.86 4.34 -22.67
CA GLY A 130 5.56 4.46 -23.35
C GLY A 130 4.54 3.35 -23.05
N TYR A 131 4.90 2.32 -22.27
CA TYR A 131 3.97 1.27 -21.84
C TYR A 131 3.76 1.30 -20.33
N PRO A 132 2.57 0.90 -19.82
CA PRO A 132 2.38 0.69 -18.40
C PRO A 132 3.31 -0.41 -17.89
N ILE A 133 3.68 -0.33 -16.62
CA ILE A 133 4.50 -1.35 -15.98
C ILE A 133 3.64 -2.60 -15.81
N ASP A 134 4.13 -3.71 -16.34
CA ASP A 134 3.48 -5.01 -16.20
C ASP A 134 4.17 -5.81 -15.09
N LEU A 135 3.53 -5.86 -13.91
CA LEU A 135 4.06 -6.58 -12.76
C LEU A 135 4.05 -8.10 -12.95
N PHE A 136 3.35 -8.65 -13.95
CA PHE A 136 3.41 -10.08 -14.27
C PHE A 136 4.80 -10.51 -14.78
N MET A 137 5.63 -9.57 -15.23
CA MET A 137 7.03 -9.85 -15.61
C MET A 137 7.98 -9.98 -14.41
N VAL A 138 7.50 -9.72 -13.18
CA VAL A 138 8.27 -9.90 -11.95
C VAL A 138 7.70 -11.11 -11.20
N GLU A 139 8.34 -12.26 -11.39
CA GLU A 139 7.97 -13.49 -10.71
C GLU A 139 8.69 -13.61 -9.36
N ILE A 140 7.94 -13.99 -8.32
CA ILE A 140 8.48 -14.21 -6.98
C ILE A 140 8.49 -15.70 -6.71
N MET A 141 9.68 -16.25 -6.48
CA MET A 141 9.87 -17.67 -6.13
C MET A 141 10.44 -17.79 -4.72
N GLU A 142 9.79 -18.64 -3.92
CA GLU A 142 10.22 -18.91 -2.55
C GLU A 142 10.99 -20.22 -2.49
N MET A 143 12.20 -20.17 -1.94
CA MET A 143 13.01 -21.35 -1.65
C MET A 143 13.13 -21.55 -0.15
N LYS A 144 12.98 -22.79 0.31
CA LYS A 144 13.15 -23.12 1.73
C LYS A 144 14.64 -23.00 2.09
N HIS A 145 14.98 -21.95 2.83
CA HIS A 145 16.32 -21.74 3.37
C HIS A 145 16.31 -21.51 4.88
N LYS A 146 17.48 -21.54 5.51
CA LYS A 146 17.62 -21.37 6.98
C LYS A 146 17.43 -19.92 7.42
N LEU A 147 17.77 -18.96 6.56
CA LEU A 147 17.66 -17.52 6.80
C LEU A 147 16.73 -16.91 5.75
N GLY A 148 15.90 -15.94 6.17
CA GLY A 148 15.04 -15.17 5.26
C GLY A 148 15.74 -13.95 4.64
N THR A 149 17.03 -13.77 4.91
CA THR A 149 17.83 -12.64 4.41
C THR A 149 18.35 -12.84 3.00
N ASP A 150 18.33 -14.07 2.50
CA ASP A 150 18.95 -14.44 1.22
C ASP A 150 17.94 -14.27 0.07
N THR A 151 17.58 -13.02 -0.22
CA THR A 151 16.79 -12.67 -1.41
C THR A 151 17.71 -12.15 -2.50
N LYS A 152 17.56 -12.67 -3.72
CA LYS A 152 18.35 -12.26 -4.89
C LYS A 152 17.44 -12.02 -6.08
N LEU A 153 17.77 -10.99 -6.85
CA LEU A 153 17.18 -10.77 -8.17
C LEU A 153 17.90 -11.64 -9.20
N ILE A 154 17.13 -12.42 -9.96
CA ILE A 154 17.61 -13.14 -11.14
C ILE A 154 17.01 -12.47 -12.37
N GLN A 155 17.87 -11.99 -13.28
CA GLN A 155 17.44 -11.41 -14.55
C GLN A 155 17.14 -12.53 -15.56
N GLY A 156 16.04 -13.23 -15.34
CA GLY A 156 15.63 -14.36 -16.15
C GLY A 156 14.47 -15.12 -15.50
N LEU A 157 14.18 -16.30 -16.04
CA LEU A 157 13.19 -17.21 -15.47
C LEU A 157 13.88 -18.20 -14.54
N VAL A 158 13.33 -18.40 -13.35
CA VAL A 158 13.72 -19.49 -12.46
C VAL A 158 12.68 -20.60 -12.63
N LEU A 159 13.14 -21.83 -12.80
CA LEU A 159 12.27 -22.99 -12.98
C LEU A 159 12.25 -23.83 -11.70
N ASP A 160 11.05 -24.26 -11.29
CA ASP A 160 10.83 -25.08 -10.09
C ASP A 160 11.53 -26.45 -10.13
N HIS A 161 11.88 -26.93 -11.32
CA HIS A 161 12.43 -28.25 -11.54
C HIS A 161 13.80 -28.15 -12.20
N GLY A 162 14.79 -28.79 -11.59
CA GLY A 162 16.10 -28.99 -12.20
C GLY A 162 16.00 -29.93 -13.40
N SER A 163 16.95 -29.80 -14.33
CA SER A 163 17.21 -30.82 -15.33
C SER A 163 17.53 -32.14 -14.61
N ARG A 164 16.65 -33.13 -14.75
CA ARG A 164 16.89 -34.49 -14.25
C ARG A 164 18.24 -35.02 -14.68
#